data_AF-A0A9D2G7R0-F1
#
_entry.id   AF-A0A9D2G7R0-F1
#
_cell.length_a   1.000
_cell.length_b   1.000
_cell.length_c   1.000
_cell.angle_alpha   90.00
_cell.angle_beta   90.00
_cell.angle_gamma   90.00
#
_symmetry.space_group_name_H-M   'P 1'
#
loop_
_entity.id
_entity.type
_entity.pdbx_description
1 polymer ?
#
loop_
_entity_poly.entity_id
_entity_poly.type
_entity_poly.pdbx_seq_one_letter_code
_entity_poly.pdbx_strand_id
1 'polypeptide(L)'
;MYRGLWNFINRYMDEGHAVSVFLPVMIAGWTAAGVAAGVIGCMFFGMDIMKSLAEIVCAGGYAGIILGLFGGAFFLYRQDL
;
A
#
# COMPACT_ATOMS: atom_id res chain seq x y z
N MET A 1 9.64 3.99 7.29
CA MET A 1 8.19 3.79 7.47
C MET A 1 7.87 2.38 7.97
N TYR A 2 8.31 1.32 7.28
CA TYR A 2 8.03 -0.08 7.66
C TYR A 2 8.57 -0.55 9.01
N ARG A 3 9.83 -0.25 9.33
CA ARG A 3 10.42 -0.61 10.64
C ARG A 3 9.68 -0.01 11.83
N GLY A 4 9.18 1.22 11.71
CA GLY A 4 8.45 1.89 12.79
C GLY A 4 7.07 1.28 13.00
N LEU A 5 6.36 1.00 11.90
CA LEU A 5 5.04 0.37 11.94
C LEU A 5 5.12 -1.07 12.47
N TRP A 6 6.13 -1.82 12.04
CA TRP A 6 6.42 -3.18 12.52
C TRP A 6 6.70 -3.21 14.03
N ASN A 7 7.58 -2.33 14.52
CA ASN A 7 7.92 -2.28 15.95
C ASN A 7 6.71 -1.88 16.82
N PHE A 8 5.77 -1.10 16.28
CA PHE A 8 4.55 -0.71 16.98
C PHE A 8 3.54 -1.86 17.04
N ILE A 9 3.36 -2.59 15.92
CA ILE A 9 2.44 -3.72 15.82
C ILE A 9 2.96 -4.91 16.65
N ASN A 10 4.25 -5.23 16.56
CA ASN A 10 4.88 -6.31 17.32
C ASN A 10 4.87 -6.08 18.85
N ARG A 11 4.76 -4.82 19.27
CA ARG A 11 4.66 -4.46 20.69
C ARG A 11 3.25 -4.68 21.26
N TYR A 12 2.22 -4.74 20.40
CA TYR A 12 0.82 -4.88 20.80
C TYR A 12 0.17 -6.21 20.40
N MET A 13 0.76 -6.97 19.48
CA MET A 13 0.20 -8.21 18.92
C MET A 13 1.24 -9.34 18.89
N ASP A 14 0.81 -10.56 19.20
CA ASP A 14 1.58 -11.80 19.06
C ASP A 14 2.03 -12.00 17.59
N GLU A 15 3.22 -12.56 17.37
CA GLU A 15 3.91 -12.58 16.06
C GLU A 15 3.03 -13.13 14.92
N GLY A 16 2.15 -14.10 15.22
CA GLY A 16 1.21 -14.66 14.25
C GLY A 16 0.09 -13.72 13.78
N HIS A 17 -0.34 -12.77 14.61
CA HIS A 17 -1.39 -11.78 14.26
C HIS A 17 -0.81 -10.46 13.77
N ALA A 18 0.46 -10.16 14.06
CA ALA A 18 1.13 -8.97 13.55
C ALA A 18 1.19 -8.96 12.01
N VAL A 19 1.45 -10.13 11.40
CA VAL A 19 1.53 -10.30 9.94
C VAL A 19 0.21 -10.00 9.23
N SER A 20 -0.89 -10.52 9.77
CA SER A 20 -2.22 -10.39 9.16
C SER A 20 -2.76 -8.96 9.20
N VAL A 21 -2.28 -8.14 10.13
CA VAL A 21 -2.63 -6.72 10.25
C VAL A 21 -1.64 -5.84 9.48
N PHE A 22 -0.34 -6.18 9.48
CA PHE A 22 0.68 -5.40 8.79
C PHE A 22 0.47 -5.39 7.27
N LEU A 23 0.19 -6.54 6.66
CA LEU A 23 0.04 -6.69 5.22
C LEU A 23 -1.12 -5.85 4.62
N PRO A 24 -2.36 -5.87 5.15
CA PRO A 24 -3.44 -5.04 4.62
C PRO A 24 -3.21 -3.55 4.88
N VAL A 25 -2.59 -3.16 6.00
CA VAL A 25 -2.25 -1.75 6.26
C VAL A 25 -1.23 -1.25 5.23
N MET A 26 -0.26 -2.09 4.87
CA MET A 26 0.73 -1.80 3.84
C MET A 26 0.09 -1.64 2.46
N ILE A 27 -0.80 -2.56 2.09
CA ILE A 27 -1.57 -2.48 0.84
C ILE A 27 -2.42 -1.22 0.80
N ALA A 28 -3.12 -0.89 1.88
CA ALA A 28 -3.93 0.33 2.00
C ALA A 28 -3.07 1.60 1.86
N GLY A 29 -1.87 1.60 2.45
CA GLY A 29 -0.91 2.70 2.31
C GLY A 29 -0.43 2.90 0.87
N TRP A 30 -0.07 1.82 0.17
CA TRP A 30 0.38 1.88 -1.23
C TRP A 30 -0.74 2.20 -2.21
N THR A 31 -1.94 1.66 -1.99
CA THR A 31 -3.10 2.00 -2.82
C THR A 31 -3.49 3.46 -2.65
N ALA A 32 -3.51 4.00 -1.42
CA ALA A 32 -3.74 5.42 -1.19
C ALA A 32 -2.67 6.30 -1.87
N ALA A 33 -1.39 5.91 -1.80
CA ALA A 33 -0.32 6.62 -2.49
C ALA A 33 -0.45 6.56 -4.02
N GLY A 34 -0.81 5.40 -4.58
CA GLY A 34 -1.03 5.22 -6.01
C GLY A 34 -2.21 6.03 -6.55
N VAL A 35 -3.33 6.04 -5.81
CA VAL A 35 -4.51 6.86 -6.15
C VAL A 35 -4.17 8.35 -6.05
N ALA A 36 -3.47 8.79 -5.00
CA ALA A 36 -3.06 10.17 -4.85
C ALA A 36 -2.13 10.62 -6.00
N ALA A 37 -1.14 9.80 -6.36
CA ALA A 37 -0.23 10.09 -7.47
C ALA A 37 -0.97 10.18 -8.82
N GLY A 38 -1.93 9.28 -9.05
CA GLY A 38 -2.75 9.30 -10.27
C GLY A 38 -3.68 10.52 -10.36
N VAL A 39 -4.29 10.93 -9.24
CA VAL A 39 -5.12 12.15 -9.18
C VAL A 39 -4.28 13.40 -9.44
N ILE A 40 -3.08 13.50 -8.84
CA ILE A 40 -2.16 14.62 -9.08
C ILE A 40 -1.72 14.67 -10.55
N GLY A 41 -1.39 13.52 -11.14
CA GLY A 41 -1.06 13.43 -12.57
C GLY A 41 -2.22 13.85 -13.47
N CYS A 42 -3.45 13.46 -13.13
CA CYS A 42 -4.65 13.85 -13.87
C CYS A 42 -4.88 15.37 -13.84
N MET A 43 -4.63 16.01 -12.68
CA MET A 43 -4.70 17.46 -12.51
C MET A 43 -3.63 18.20 -13.32
N PHE A 44 -2.45 17.61 -13.49
CA PHE A 44 -1.34 18.19 -14.26
C PHE A 44 -1.58 18.14 -15.78
N PHE A 45 -2.22 17.06 -16.27
CA PHE A 45 -2.52 16.88 -17.69
C PHE A 45 -3.88 17.47 -18.13
N GLY A 46 -4.69 17.98 -17.19
CA GLY A 46 -5.97 18.63 -17.50
C GLY A 46 -7.02 17.70 -18.11
N MET A 47 -6.94 16.39 -17.85
CA MET A 47 -7.90 15.41 -18.33
C MET A 47 -9.16 15.39 -17.46
N ASP A 48 -10.29 15.01 -18.05
CA ASP A 48 -11.55 14.83 -17.32
C ASP A 48 -11.40 13.76 -16.24
N ILE A 49 -11.22 14.23 -15.00
CA ILE A 49 -10.99 13.40 -13.81
C ILE A 49 -12.08 12.33 -13.71
N MET A 50 -13.34 12.65 -13.96
CA MET A 50 -14.46 11.70 -13.87
C MET A 50 -14.33 10.48 -14.79
N LYS A 51 -13.71 10.63 -15.96
CA LYS A 51 -13.58 9.55 -16.95
C LYS A 51 -12.36 8.69 -16.69
N SER A 52 -11.25 9.30 -16.27
CA SER A 52 -10.00 8.60 -15.96
C SER A 52 -9.90 8.14 -14.51
N LEU A 53 -10.76 8.61 -13.59
CA LEU A 53 -10.72 8.21 -12.17
C LEU A 53 -10.85 6.71 -12.02
N ALA A 54 -11.77 6.09 -12.76
CA ALA A 54 -12.01 4.65 -12.69
C ALA A 54 -10.77 3.87 -13.13
N GLU A 55 -10.11 4.29 -14.21
CA GLU A 55 -8.86 3.66 -14.67
C GLU A 55 -7.70 3.91 -13.71
N ILE A 56 -7.59 5.12 -13.14
CA ILE A 56 -6.55 5.46 -12.16
C ILE A 56 -6.73 4.68 -10.87
N VAL A 57 -7.96 4.55 -10.37
CA VAL A 57 -8.26 3.78 -9.15
C VAL A 57 -8.09 2.29 -9.40
N CYS A 58 -8.45 1.82 -10.59
CA CYS A 58 -8.25 0.43 -11.02
C CYS A 58 -6.74 0.10 -11.11
N ALA A 59 -5.99 0.88 -11.90
CA ALA A 59 -4.55 0.72 -12.07
C ALA A 59 -3.77 0.95 -10.76
N GLY A 60 -4.14 1.98 -10.00
CA GLY A 60 -3.57 2.28 -8.68
C GLY A 60 -3.93 1.23 -7.62
N GLY A 61 -5.13 0.65 -7.72
CA GLY A 61 -5.58 -0.48 -6.91
C GLY A 61 -4.74 -1.72 -7.17
N TYR A 62 -4.61 -2.12 -8.43
CA TYR A 62 -3.79 -3.27 -8.82
C TYR A 62 -2.31 -3.07 -8.50
N ALA A 63 -1.76 -1.90 -8.83
CA ALA A 63 -0.37 -1.56 -8.52
C ALA A 63 -0.13 -1.52 -7.01
N GLY A 64 -1.05 -0.94 -6.23
CA GLY A 64 -0.94 -0.84 -4.78
C GLY A 64 -1.08 -2.19 -4.07
N ILE A 65 -1.94 -3.09 -4.56
CA ILE A 65 -2.04 -4.46 -4.06
C ILE A 65 -0.76 -5.22 -4.37
N ILE A 66 -0.27 -5.18 -5.61
CA ILE A 66 0.94 -5.91 -6.01
C ILE A 66 2.16 -5.40 -5.24
N LEU A 67 2.40 -4.08 -5.23
CA LEU A 67 3.55 -3.48 -4.54
C LEU A 67 3.44 -3.61 -3.02
N GLY A 68 2.23 -3.46 -2.46
CA GLY A 68 1.98 -3.61 -1.03
C GLY A 68 2.17 -5.05 -0.55
N LEU A 69 1.67 -6.04 -1.30
CA LEU A 69 1.82 -7.46 -0.98
C LEU A 69 3.27 -7.92 -1.13
N PHE A 70 3.91 -7.59 -2.25
CA PHE A 70 5.29 -8.01 -2.52
C PHE A 70 6.28 -7.32 -1.59
N GLY A 71 6.12 -6.01 -1.36
CA GLY A 71 6.95 -5.24 -0.43
C GLY A 71 6.75 -5.65 1.03
N GLY A 72 5.52 -5.97 1.43
CA GLY A 72 5.21 -6.47 2.78
C GLY A 72 5.76 -7.87 3.02
N ALA A 73 5.57 -8.80 2.07
CA ALA A 73 6.09 -10.17 2.17
C ALA A 73 7.62 -10.21 2.18
N PHE A 74 8.28 -9.41 1.34
CA PHE A 74 9.74 -9.31 1.34
C PHE A 74 10.30 -8.72 2.63
N PHE A 75 9.59 -7.77 3.25
CA PHE A 75 9.99 -7.20 4.53
C PHE A 75 9.89 -8.21 5.67
N LEU A 76 8.80 -8.98 5.74
CA LEU A 76 8.65 -10.06 6.72
C LEU A 76 9.66 -11.18 6.52
N TYR A 77 9.87 -11.62 5.27
CA TYR A 77 10.87 -12.64 4.96
C TYR A 77 12.28 -12.26 5.44
N ARG A 78 12.58 -10.96 5.48
CA ARG A 78 13.86 -10.43 6.00
C ARG A 78 13.88 -10.17 7.51
N GLN A 79 12.76 -10.34 8.21
CA GLN A 79 12.64 -10.29 9.66
C GLN A 79 12.63 -11.71 10.27
N ASP A 80 12.07 -12.69 9.54
CA ASP A 80 12.07 -14.12 9.90
C ASP A 80 13.40 -14.86 9.60
N LEU A 81 14.32 -14.27 8.82
CA LEU A 81 15.72 -14.71 8.64
C LEU A 81 16.68 -13.92 9.53
#